data_AF-A0A7W8L9G8-F1
#
_entry.id   AF-A0A7W8L9G8-F1
#
_cell.length_a   1.000
_cell.length_b   1.000
_cell.length_c   1.000
_cell.angle_alpha   90.00
_cell.angle_beta   90.00
_cell.angle_gamma   90.00
#
_symmetry.space_group_name_H-M   'P 1'
#
loop_
_entity.id
_entity.type
_entity.pdbx_description
1 polymer ?
#
loop_
_entity_poly.entity_id
_entity_poly.type
_entity_poly.pdbx_seq_one_letter_code
_entity_poly.pdbx_strand_id
1 'polypeptide(L)' 'MATPNIDSEIVKMIAADTDTPAETVSRMFAETWAEYSEGAKIMDYLSVLVARRVRDNLLRWKQEVH' A
#
# COMPACT_ATOMS: atom_id res chain seq x y z
N MET A 1 9.54 -11.70 12.96
CA MET A 1 8.49 -12.73 12.92
C MET A 1 7.28 -12.10 12.22
N ALA A 2 7.13 -12.42 10.94
CA ALA A 2 5.94 -12.38 10.10
C ALA A 2 4.69 -11.61 10.61
N THR A 3 4.42 -10.44 10.03
CA THR A 3 3.04 -9.88 9.94
C THR A 3 2.43 -9.99 8.53
N PRO A 4 2.58 -11.09 7.77
CA PRO A 4 2.05 -11.20 6.40
C PRO A 4 0.52 -11.08 6.33
N ASN A 5 -0.18 -11.37 7.44
CA ASN A 5 -1.63 -11.22 7.51
C ASN A 5 -2.09 -9.76 7.50
N ILE A 6 -1.33 -8.84 8.12
CA ILE A 6 -1.74 -7.44 8.18
C ILE A 6 -1.62 -6.81 6.78
N ASP A 7 -0.52 -7.11 6.07
CA ASP A 7 -0.28 -6.60 4.73
C ASP A 7 -1.34 -7.10 3.73
N SER A 8 -1.71 -8.38 3.80
CA SER A 8 -2.74 -8.96 2.91
C SER A 8 -4.13 -8.35 3.13
N GLU A 9 -4.52 -8.12 4.38
CA GLU A 9 -5.82 -7.51 4.70
C GLU A 9 -5.87 -6.04 4.29
N ILE A 10 -4.77 -5.30 4.49
CA ILE A 10 -4.65 -3.91 4.02
C ILE A 10 -4.75 -3.85 2.50
N VAL A 11 -4.03 -4.71 1.76
CA VAL A 11 -4.08 -4.76 0.30
C VAL A 11 -5.49 -5.04 -0.20
N LYS A 12 -6.23 -5.99 0.42
CA LYS A 12 -7.63 -6.27 0.07
C LYS A 12 -8.54 -5.08 0.35
N MET A 13 -8.40 -4.43 1.51
CA MET A 13 -9.21 -3.26 1.86
C MET A 13 -8.98 -2.11 0.89
N ILE A 14 -7.73 -1.84 0.51
CA ILE A 14 -7.40 -0.80 -0.45
C ILE A 14 -7.98 -1.16 -1.82
N ALA A 15 -7.76 -2.39 -2.31
CA ALA A 15 -8.32 -2.86 -3.57
C ALA A 15 -9.83 -2.69 -3.66
N ALA A 16 -10.56 -3.01 -2.58
CA ALA A 16 -12.00 -2.85 -2.49
C ALA A 16 -12.44 -1.36 -2.48
N ASP A 17 -11.68 -0.49 -1.80
CA ASP A 17 -11.98 0.95 -1.69
C ASP A 17 -11.69 1.70 -2.99
N THR A 18 -10.65 1.31 -3.72
CA THR A 18 -10.20 1.98 -4.94
C THR A 18 -10.70 1.35 -6.24
N ASP A 19 -11.45 0.23 -6.15
CA ASP A 19 -11.90 -0.57 -7.30
C ASP A 19 -10.73 -0.98 -8.22
N THR A 20 -9.59 -1.34 -7.62
CA THR A 20 -8.39 -1.77 -8.36
C THR A 20 -8.01 -3.19 -8.01
N PRO A 21 -7.43 -3.95 -8.96
CA PRO A 21 -7.07 -5.34 -8.72
C PRO A 21 -6.02 -5.45 -7.62
N ALA A 22 -6.23 -6.39 -6.70
CA ALA A 22 -5.36 -6.62 -5.55
C ALA A 22 -3.90 -6.91 -5.94
N GLU A 23 -3.66 -7.47 -7.13
CA GLU A 23 -2.30 -7.68 -7.65
C GLU A 23 -1.57 -6.34 -7.90
N THR A 24 -2.25 -5.35 -8.49
CA THR A 24 -1.68 -4.01 -8.71
C THR A 24 -1.44 -3.29 -7.39
N VAL A 25 -2.40 -3.38 -6.46
CA VAL A 25 -2.27 -2.81 -5.11
C VAL A 25 -1.11 -3.47 -4.36
N SER A 26 -0.95 -4.79 -4.46
CA SER A 26 0.15 -5.52 -3.84
C SER A 26 1.52 -5.12 -4.40
N ARG A 27 1.61 -4.88 -5.72
CA ARG A 27 2.85 -4.42 -6.35
C ARG A 27 3.23 -3.03 -5.86
N MET A 28 2.28 -2.08 -5.90
CA MET A 28 2.49 -0.72 -5.36
C MET A 28 2.84 -0.73 -3.87
N PHE A 29 2.18 -1.59 -3.09
CA PHE A 29 2.45 -1.73 -1.66
C PHE A 29 3.89 -2.21 -1.42
N ALA A 30 4.35 -3.22 -2.17
CA ALA A 30 5.72 -3.73 -2.05
C ALA A 30 6.78 -2.70 -2.49
N GLU A 31 6.53 -1.97 -3.59
CA GLU A 31 7.41 -0.90 -4.08
C GLU A 31 7.53 0.23 -3.04
N THR A 32 6.38 0.72 -2.56
CA THR A 32 6.33 1.78 -1.55
C THR A 32 6.93 1.30 -0.22
N TRP A 33 6.72 0.03 0.15
CA TRP A 33 7.35 -0.54 1.34
C TRP A 33 8.87 -0.56 1.23
N ALA A 34 9.42 -0.94 0.09
CA ALA A 34 10.86 -0.94 -0.14
C ALA A 34 11.44 0.47 0.00
N GLU A 35 10.83 1.46 -0.65
CA GLU A 35 11.24 2.88 -0.57
C GLU A 35 11.21 3.42 0.86
N TYR A 36 10.14 3.14 1.62
CA TYR A 36 10.00 3.64 2.98
C TYR A 36 10.84 2.85 3.98
N SER A 37 11.13 1.57 3.71
CA SER A 37 12.00 0.75 4.55
C SER A 37 13.46 1.20 4.45
N GLU A 38 13.85 1.80 3.31
CA GLU A 38 15.18 2.33 3.09
C GLU A 38 15.39 3.60 3.93
N GLY A 39 16.04 3.44 5.09
CA GLY A 39 16.33 4.51 6.04
C GLY A 39 15.37 4.62 7.22
N ALA A 40 14.33 3.78 7.31
CA ALA A 40 13.44 3.74 8.45
C ALA A 40 14.10 3.06 9.67
N LYS A 41 14.17 3.77 10.80
CA LYS A 41 14.59 3.20 12.09
C LYS A 41 13.49 2.41 12.80
N ILE A 42 12.22 2.65 12.46
CA ILE A 42 11.06 2.00 13.07
C ILE A 42 10.14 1.50 11.95
N MET A 43 9.99 0.19 11.85
CA MET A 43 9.16 -0.46 10.82
C MET A 43 7.71 -0.68 11.26
N ASP A 44 7.41 -0.52 12.55
CA ASP A 44 6.10 -0.81 13.13
C ASP A 44 4.98 0.08 12.56
N TYR A 45 5.31 1.34 12.26
CA TYR A 45 4.38 2.31 11.66
C TYR A 45 4.43 2.35 10.13
N LEU A 46 5.35 1.59 9.52
CA LEU A 46 5.58 1.64 8.09
C LEU A 46 4.36 1.16 7.32
N SER A 47 3.69 0.12 7.81
CA SER A 47 2.45 -0.44 7.23
C SER A 47 1.34 0.59 7.10
N VAL A 48 1.17 1.46 8.10
CA VAL A 48 0.17 2.55 8.06
C VAL A 48 0.55 3.63 7.04
N LEU A 49 1.84 3.99 6.99
CA LEU A 49 2.35 4.99 6.04
C LEU A 49 2.23 4.52 4.59
N VAL A 50 2.65 3.28 4.34
CA VAL A 50 2.56 2.62 3.02
C VAL A 50 1.10 2.51 2.61
N ALA A 51 0.20 2.05 3.50
CA ALA A 51 -1.23 1.94 3.23
C ALA A 51 -1.88 3.30 2.87
N ARG A 52 -1.43 4.39 3.51
CA ARG A 52 -1.90 5.75 3.19
C ARG A 52 -1.38 6.20 1.82
N ARG A 53 -0.11 5.96 1.53
CA ARG A 53 0.54 6.36 0.28
C ARG A 53 -0.05 5.64 -0.92
N VAL A 54 -0.29 4.33 -0.81
CA VAL A 54 -0.91 3.52 -1.87
C VAL A 54 -2.33 4.02 -2.18
N ARG A 55 -3.13 4.33 -1.15
CA ARG A 55 -4.46 4.93 -1.36
C ARG A 55 -4.40 6.28 -2.07
N ASP A 56 -3.52 7.18 -1.64
CA ASP A 56 -3.37 8.51 -2.26
C ASP A 56 -2.96 8.39 -3.73
N ASN A 57 -2.00 7.51 -4.04
CA ASN A 57 -1.56 7.24 -5.41
C ASN A 57 -2.70 6.70 -6.27
N LEU A 58 -3.47 5.73 -5.78
CA LEU A 58 -4.59 5.15 -6.53
C LEU A 58 -5.72 6.16 -6.75
N LEU A 59 -6.02 6.99 -5.75
CA LEU A 59 -7.00 8.08 -5.88
C LEU A 59 -6.56 9.11 -6.93
N ARG A 60 -5.28 9.53 -6.91
CA ARG A 60 -4.72 10.43 -7.94
C ARG A 60 -4.79 9.81 -9.32
N TRP A 61 -4.38 8.55 -9.47
CA TRP A 61 -4.45 7.83 -10.74
C TRP A 61 -5.88 7.77 -11.28
N LYS A 62 -6.87 7.53 -10.41
CA LYS A 62 -8.28 7.53 -10.80
C LYS A 62 -8.77 8.92 -11.27
N GLN A 63 -8.22 10.00 -10.73
CA GLN A 63 -8.53 11.37 -11.15
C GLN A 63 -7.83 11.76 -12.46
N GLU A 64 -6.63 11.25 -12.73
CA GLU A 64 -5.89 11.53 -13.97
C GLU A 64 -6.42 10.73 -15.18
N VAL A 65 -7.10 9.61 -14.93
CA VAL A 65 -7.71 8.76 -15.96
C VAL A 65 -9.14 9.21 -16.34
N HIS A 66 -9.69 10.22 -15.67
CA HIS A 66 -11.00 10.82 -15.97
C HIS A 66 -10.86 12.16 -16.70
#